data_AF-A0A183V7H4-F1
#
_entry.id   AF-A0A183V7H4-F1
#
_cell.length_a   1.000
_cell.length_b   1.000
_cell.length_c   1.000
_cell.angle_alpha   90.00
_cell.angle_beta   90.00
_cell.angle_gamma   90.00
#
_symmetry.space_group_name_H-M   'P 1'
#
loop_
_entity.id
_entity.type
_entity.pdbx_description
1 polymer ?
#
loop_
_entity_poly.entity_id
_entity_poly.type
_entity_poly.pdbx_seq_one_letter_code
_entity_poly.pdbx_strand_id
1 'polypeptide(L)'
;MSSSYDAAEELRLPQTVISRLVKDALPPGVIVSKEARTAIARAAAVFILHASTYAQDCAVSNRRKTVTAADVLSAMRTLECDDLIEPVRFTIMNYNQSISK
;
A
#
# COMPACT_ATOMS: atom_id res chain seq x y z
N MET A 1 -21.61 22.90 -13.11
CA MET A 1 -22.06 21.86 -12.16
C MET A 1 -20.91 20.87 -11.95
N SER A 2 -19.83 21.32 -11.32
CA SER A 2 -18.69 20.46 -10.96
C SER A 2 -19.04 19.80 -9.64
N SER A 3 -19.45 18.53 -9.70
CA SER A 3 -19.45 17.66 -8.51
C SER A 3 -18.05 17.74 -7.93
N SER A 4 -17.93 18.31 -6.74
CA SER A 4 -16.71 18.30 -5.95
C SER A 4 -16.37 16.84 -5.66
N TYR A 5 -15.61 16.22 -6.56
CA TYR A 5 -14.99 14.94 -6.29
C TYR A 5 -14.05 15.18 -5.11
N ASP A 6 -14.47 14.73 -3.93
CA ASP A 6 -13.60 14.73 -2.77
C ASP A 6 -12.56 13.64 -3.02
N ALA A 7 -11.33 14.04 -3.33
CA ALA A 7 -10.21 13.13 -3.54
C ALA A 7 -10.01 12.21 -2.31
N ALA A 8 -10.47 12.62 -1.13
CA ALA A 8 -10.46 11.77 0.06
C ALA A 8 -11.44 10.59 -0.06
N GLU A 9 -12.54 10.73 -0.79
CA GLU A 9 -13.55 9.69 -1.01
C GLU A 9 -13.03 8.59 -1.96
N GLU A 10 -12.23 8.98 -2.98
CA GLU A 10 -11.60 8.06 -3.94
C GLU A 10 -10.53 7.16 -3.29
N LEU A 11 -9.89 7.67 -2.24
CA LEU A 11 -8.83 6.97 -1.50
C LEU A 11 -9.38 6.08 -0.37
N ARG A 12 -10.71 5.95 -0.23
CA ARG A 12 -11.32 5.16 0.86
C ARG A 12 -11.14 3.66 0.63
N LEU A 13 -10.36 3.04 1.52
CA LEU A 13 -10.21 1.59 1.58
C LEU A 13 -11.46 0.91 2.19
N PRO A 14 -11.87 -0.28 1.71
CA PRO A 14 -13.00 -1.02 2.25
C PRO A 14 -12.84 -1.33 3.74
N GLN A 15 -13.76 -0.82 4.57
CA GLN A 15 -13.68 -0.93 6.04
C GLN A 15 -13.69 -2.39 6.54
N THR A 16 -14.39 -3.28 5.83
CA THR A 16 -14.41 -4.71 6.16
C THR A 16 -13.03 -5.36 6.01
N VAL A 17 -12.28 -4.99 4.96
CA VAL A 17 -10.94 -5.52 4.72
C VAL A 17 -9.96 -5.00 5.78
N ILE A 18 -10.00 -3.69 6.06
CA ILE A 18 -9.19 -3.10 7.15
C ILE A 18 -9.50 -3.77 8.48
N SER A 19 -10.78 -3.95 8.81
CA SER A 19 -11.21 -4.59 10.06
C SER A 19 -10.68 -6.01 10.19
N ARG A 20 -10.66 -6.78 9.10
CA ARG A 20 -10.13 -8.15 9.08
C ARG A 20 -8.61 -8.14 9.28
N LEU A 21 -7.87 -7.37 8.48
CA LEU A 21 -6.41 -7.30 8.56
C LEU A 21 -5.92 -6.86 9.94
N VAL A 22 -6.57 -5.85 10.55
CA VAL A 22 -6.20 -5.39 11.89
C VAL A 22 -6.45 -6.47 12.94
N LYS A 23 -7.56 -7.22 12.84
CA LYS A 23 -7.84 -8.33 13.77
C LYS A 23 -6.86 -9.48 13.58
N ASP A 24 -6.53 -9.83 12.34
CA ASP A 24 -5.59 -10.91 12.01
C ASP A 24 -4.18 -10.62 12.57
N ALA A 25 -3.83 -9.34 12.75
CA ALA A 25 -2.56 -8.89 13.34
C ALA A 25 -2.55 -8.84 14.87
N LEU A 26 -3.67 -9.16 15.55
CA LEU A 26 -3.83 -9.02 17.01
C LEU A 26 -4.23 -10.36 17.65
N PRO A 27 -3.94 -10.55 18.95
CA PRO A 27 -4.43 -11.71 19.70
C PRO A 27 -5.97 -11.83 19.70
N PRO A 28 -6.51 -13.06 19.85
CA PRO A 28 -7.94 -13.27 19.91
C PRO A 28 -8.58 -12.52 21.10
N GLY A 29 -9.78 -11.99 20.90
CA GLY A 29 -10.53 -11.25 21.91
C GLY A 29 -10.18 -9.76 22.04
N VAL A 30 -9.15 -9.27 21.34
CA VAL A 30 -8.84 -7.84 21.33
C VAL A 30 -9.93 -7.05 20.60
N ILE A 31 -10.42 -6.00 21.26
CA ILE A 31 -11.42 -5.08 20.70
C ILE A 31 -10.72 -3.82 20.21
N VAL A 32 -10.93 -3.47 18.95
CA VAL A 32 -10.43 -2.23 18.33
C VAL A 32 -11.59 -1.25 18.18
N SER A 33 -11.37 0.03 18.44
CA SER A 33 -12.40 1.06 18.26
C SER A 33 -12.67 1.35 16.78
N LYS A 34 -13.80 2.00 16.48
CA LYS A 34 -14.14 2.42 15.10
C LYS A 34 -13.17 3.52 14.63
N GLU A 35 -12.79 4.40 15.54
CA GLU A 35 -11.90 5.53 15.33
C GLU A 35 -10.49 5.02 14.98
N ALA A 36 -9.98 4.02 15.71
CA ALA A 36 -8.69 3.40 15.42
C ALA A 36 -8.68 2.74 14.03
N ARG A 37 -9.72 1.99 13.67
CA ARG A 37 -9.83 1.41 12.32
C ARG A 37 -9.89 2.48 11.23
N THR A 38 -10.60 3.57 11.47
CA THR A 38 -10.69 4.70 10.53
C THR A 38 -9.33 5.38 10.36
N ALA A 39 -8.59 5.56 11.46
CA ALA A 39 -7.24 6.11 11.43
C ALA A 39 -6.28 5.20 10.64
N ILE A 40 -6.32 3.89 10.88
CA ILE A 40 -5.52 2.91 10.12
C ILE A 40 -5.87 2.93 8.63
N ALA A 41 -7.17 3.00 8.28
CA ALA A 41 -7.60 3.08 6.88
C ALA A 41 -7.05 4.33 6.18
N ARG A 42 -7.07 5.48 6.86
CA ARG A 42 -6.50 6.73 6.34
C ARG A 42 -4.98 6.65 6.22
N ALA A 43 -4.30 6.12 7.23
CA ALA A 43 -2.85 5.94 7.21
C ALA A 43 -2.41 5.01 6.07
N ALA A 44 -3.14 3.92 5.83
CA ALA A 44 -2.88 3.02 4.71
C ALA A 44 -3.04 3.71 3.34
N ALA A 45 -4.05 4.58 3.17
CA ALA A 45 -4.20 5.37 1.96
C ALA A 45 -3.02 6.32 1.73
N VAL A 46 -2.59 7.04 2.79
CA VAL A 46 -1.41 7.91 2.73
C VAL A 46 -0.14 7.12 2.45
N PHE A 47 0.01 5.94 3.04
CA PHE A 47 1.14 5.04 2.78
C PHE A 47 1.21 4.65 1.30
N ILE A 48 0.08 4.26 0.69
CA ILE A 48 0.01 3.91 -0.74
C ILE A 48 0.42 5.10 -1.60
N LEU A 49 -0.06 6.31 -1.27
CA LEU A 49 0.32 7.54 -1.98
C LEU A 49 1.82 7.82 -1.88
N HIS A 50 2.40 7.77 -0.68
CA HIS A 50 3.83 8.01 -0.50
C HIS A 50 4.69 6.94 -1.19
N ALA A 51 4.32 5.66 -1.05
CA ALA A 51 5.00 4.58 -1.76
C ALA A 51 4.97 4.78 -3.28
N SER A 52 3.83 5.20 -3.82
CA SER A 52 3.66 5.48 -5.25
C SER A 52 4.52 6.67 -5.69
N THR A 53 4.55 7.75 -4.91
CA THR A 53 5.39 8.92 -5.19
C THR A 53 6.88 8.55 -5.19
N TYR A 54 7.36 7.85 -4.17
CA TYR A 54 8.77 7.47 -4.11
C TYR A 54 9.16 6.47 -5.21
N ALA A 55 8.27 5.55 -5.59
CA ALA A 55 8.49 4.65 -6.71
C ALA A 55 8.54 5.42 -8.04
N GLN A 56 7.66 6.41 -8.22
CA GLN A 56 7.68 7.31 -9.38
C GLN A 56 8.98 8.11 -9.45
N ASP A 57 9.44 8.68 -8.34
CA ASP A 57 10.70 9.43 -8.27
C ASP A 57 11.91 8.53 -8.62
N CYS A 58 11.91 7.28 -8.16
CA CYS A 58 12.90 6.29 -8.54
C CYS A 58 12.87 5.98 -10.04
N ALA A 59 11.68 5.81 -10.64
CA ALA A 59 11.56 5.60 -12.07
C ALA A 59 12.06 6.81 -12.89
N VAL A 60 11.66 8.02 -12.49
CA VAL A 60 12.04 9.28 -13.15
C VAL A 60 13.54 9.54 -13.04
N SER A 61 14.15 9.32 -11.88
CA SER A 61 15.61 9.47 -11.70
C SER A 61 16.40 8.48 -12.59
N ASN A 62 15.82 7.31 -12.87
CA ASN A 62 16.33 6.33 -13.83
C ASN A 62 15.90 6.58 -15.29
N ARG A 63 15.40 7.79 -15.61
CA ARG A 63 14.95 8.22 -16.96
C ARG A 63 13.84 7.34 -17.55
N ARG A 64 13.02 6.71 -16.72
CA ARG A 64 11.86 5.90 -17.14
C ARG A 64 10.57 6.64 -16.87
N LYS A 65 9.56 6.41 -17.74
CA LYS A 65 8.18 6.90 -17.57
C LYS A 65 7.25 5.84 -16.97
N THR A 66 7.74 4.61 -16.81
CA THR A 66 6.99 3.47 -16.30
C THR A 66 7.60 3.02 -14.99
N VAL A 67 6.77 2.99 -13.95
CA VAL A 67 7.12 2.41 -12.64
C VAL A 67 7.17 0.89 -12.79
N THR A 68 8.24 0.30 -12.26
CA THR A 68 8.51 -1.13 -12.27
C THR A 68 8.48 -1.68 -10.85
N ALA A 69 8.44 -3.00 -10.71
CA ALA A 69 8.50 -3.66 -9.41
C ALA A 69 9.80 -3.32 -8.63
N ALA A 70 10.91 -3.10 -9.33
CA ALA A 70 12.17 -2.67 -8.70
C ALA A 70 12.07 -1.28 -8.06
N ASP A 71 11.30 -0.37 -8.67
CA ASP A 71 11.07 0.97 -8.12
C ASP A 71 10.26 0.91 -6.82
N VAL A 72 9.23 0.06 -6.80
CA VAL A 72 8.41 -0.18 -5.59
C VAL A 72 9.27 -0.76 -4.46
N LEU A 73 10.14 -1.72 -4.76
CA LEU A 73 11.07 -2.27 -3.78
C LEU A 73 12.08 -1.23 -3.28
N SER A 74 12.51 -0.32 -4.14
CA SER A 74 13.35 0.82 -3.73
C SER A 74 12.59 1.79 -2.82
N ALA A 75 11.32 2.07 -3.13
CA ALA A 75 10.47 2.94 -2.32
C ALA A 75 10.26 2.40 -0.90
N MET A 76 10.18 1.07 -0.73
CA MET A 76 10.07 0.46 0.61
C MET A 76 11.27 0.80 1.51
N ARG A 77 12.49 0.90 0.95
CA ARG A 77 13.67 1.34 1.73
C ARG A 77 13.60 2.81 2.09
N THR A 78 13.17 3.66 1.15
CA THR A 78 12.99 5.10 1.41
C THR A 78 11.93 5.36 2.48
N LEU A 79 10.92 4.49 2.56
CA LEU A 79 9.87 4.50 3.58
C LEU A 79 10.30 3.85 4.91
N GLU A 80 11.55 3.40 5.04
CA GLU A 80 12.06 2.69 6.22
C GLU A 80 11.22 1.44 6.57
N CYS A 81 10.66 0.80 5.54
CA CYS A 81 9.81 -0.39 5.64
C CYS A 81 10.58 -1.64 5.17
N ASP A 82 11.83 -1.80 5.61
CA ASP A 82 12.72 -2.88 5.17
C ASP A 82 12.12 -4.29 5.37
N ASP A 83 11.35 -4.47 6.44
CA ASP A 83 10.64 -5.72 6.75
C ASP A 83 9.62 -6.14 5.67
N LEU A 84 9.17 -5.19 4.83
CA LEU A 84 8.24 -5.47 3.72
C LEU A 84 8.96 -5.88 2.42
N ILE A 85 10.27 -5.70 2.30
CA ILE A 85 11.00 -5.94 1.06
C ILE A 85 10.93 -7.41 0.63
N GLU A 86 11.25 -8.33 1.53
CA GLU A 86 11.24 -9.76 1.22
C GLU A 86 9.81 -10.30 0.95
N PRO A 87 8.79 -9.97 1.76
CA PRO A 87 7.41 -10.31 1.43
C PRO A 87 6.98 -9.83 0.05
N VAL A 88 7.30 -8.57 -0.32
CA VAL A 88 6.92 -8.01 -1.62
C VAL A 88 7.68 -8.71 -2.76
N ARG A 89 8.96 -8.99 -2.60
CA ARG A 89 9.76 -9.77 -3.58
C ARG A 89 9.14 -11.14 -3.83
N PHE A 90 8.80 -11.86 -2.77
CA PHE A 90 8.17 -13.16 -2.86
C PHE A 90 6.83 -13.09 -3.60
N THR A 91 6.00 -12.09 -3.31
CA THR A 91 4.75 -11.86 -4.04
C THR A 91 4.97 -11.61 -5.53
N ILE A 92 5.97 -10.79 -5.91
CA ILE A 92 6.31 -10.52 -7.32
C ILE A 92 6.73 -11.81 -8.03
N MET A 93 7.58 -12.64 -7.40
CA MET A 93 8.02 -13.92 -7.96
C MET A 93 6.85 -14.85 -8.24
N ASN A 94 5.96 -15.01 -7.26
CA ASN A 94 4.77 -15.86 -7.41
C ASN A 94 3.82 -15.35 -8.51
N TYR A 95 3.63 -14.03 -8.60
CA TYR A 95 2.83 -13.42 -9.65
C TYR A 95 3.42 -13.71 -11.04
N ASN A 96 4.72 -13.49 -11.23
CA ASN A 96 5.41 -13.76 -12.49
C ASN A 96 5.34 -15.24 -12.91
N GLN A 97 5.42 -16.16 -11.95
CA GLN A 97 5.25 -17.59 -12.21
C GLN A 97 3.81 -17.92 -12.62
N SER A 98 2.81 -17.25 -12.02
CA SER A 98 1.40 -17.49 -12.34
C SER A 98 0.99 -17.05 -13.74
N ILE A 99 1.60 -15.98 -14.28
CA ILE A 99 1.32 -15.46 -15.63
C ILE A 99 2.12 -16.16 -16.74
N SER A 100 3.12 -16.96 -16.37
CA SER A 100 3.94 -17.72 -17.31
C SER A 100 3.37 -19.12 -17.62
N LYS A 101 2.21 -19.47 -17.04
CA LYS A 101 1.44 -20.69 -17.30
C LYS A 101 0.26 -20.38 -18.21
#